data_AF-A0A2V1B7T9-F1
#
_entry.id   AF-A0A2V1B7T9-F1
#
_cell.length_a   1.000
_cell.length_b   1.000
_cell.length_c   1.000
_cell.angle_alpha   90.00
_cell.angle_beta   90.00
_cell.angle_gamma   90.00
#
_symmetry.space_group_name_H-M   'P 1'
#
loop_
_entity.id
_entity.type
_entity.pdbx_description
1 polymer ?
#
loop_
_entity_poly.entity_id
_entity_poly.type
_entity_poly.pdbx_seq_one_letter_code
_entity_poly.pdbx_strand_id
1 'polypeptide(L)'
;PWPQVAALPNDTHEHAIYLSDYLRKALVCIDSAEDQPVPKPLVKTMIAAMSVLIAKFQNTPDVSNVIDLKITVKTVQSTAMTIQQNTAIHQQVAKLSQESNQVVKDAAESRRTIVARL
;
A
#
# COMPACT_ATOMS: atom_id res chain seq x y z
N PRO A 1 -14.72 -9.41 -1.45
CA PRO A 1 -14.07 -10.73 -1.64
C PRO A 1 -12.97 -10.61 -2.69
N TRP A 2 -11.80 -11.21 -2.49
CA TRP A 2 -10.66 -11.06 -3.40
C TRP A 2 -10.92 -11.70 -4.78
N PRO A 3 -10.41 -11.11 -5.88
CA PRO A 3 -10.54 -11.71 -7.20
C PRO A 3 -9.76 -13.02 -7.28
N GLN A 4 -10.38 -14.04 -7.88
CA GLN A 4 -9.75 -15.34 -8.06
C GLN A 4 -8.72 -15.30 -9.18
N VAL A 5 -7.57 -15.94 -8.95
CA VAL A 5 -6.54 -16.12 -9.97
C VAL A 5 -6.92 -17.31 -10.84
N ALA A 6 -7.40 -17.07 -12.07
CA ALA A 6 -7.53 -18.11 -13.07
C ALA A 6 -6.17 -18.40 -13.77
N ALA A 7 -6.07 -19.56 -14.42
CA ALA A 7 -4.93 -19.89 -15.27
C ALA A 7 -4.79 -18.84 -16.38
N LEU A 8 -3.56 -18.38 -16.61
CA LEU A 8 -3.27 -17.36 -17.60
C LEU A 8 -3.69 -17.88 -18.99
N PRO A 9 -4.40 -17.07 -19.82
CA PRO A 9 -4.70 -17.46 -21.20
C PRO A 9 -3.41 -17.77 -21.98
N ASN A 10 -3.47 -18.35 -23.17
CA ASN A 10 -2.27 -18.55 -24.01
C ASN A 10 -2.07 -17.42 -25.02
N ASP A 11 -3.13 -16.69 -25.37
CA ASP A 11 -3.10 -15.58 -26.33
C ASP A 11 -2.60 -14.27 -25.69
N THR A 12 -1.72 -13.56 -26.41
CA THR A 12 -1.00 -12.39 -25.86
C THR A 12 -1.89 -11.15 -25.71
N HIS A 13 -2.91 -10.99 -26.56
CA HIS A 13 -3.84 -9.88 -26.46
C HIS A 13 -4.85 -10.14 -25.32
N GLU A 14 -5.28 -11.39 -25.17
CA GLU A 14 -6.09 -11.82 -24.02
C GLU A 14 -5.34 -11.67 -22.68
N HIS A 15 -4.00 -11.78 -22.67
CA HIS A 15 -3.19 -11.54 -21.46
C HIS A 15 -3.33 -10.12 -20.92
N ALA A 16 -3.25 -9.11 -21.79
CA ALA A 16 -3.25 -7.71 -21.38
C ALA A 16 -4.64 -7.29 -20.84
N ILE A 17 -5.71 -7.76 -21.49
CA ILE A 17 -7.08 -7.49 -21.07
C ILE A 17 -7.38 -8.18 -19.74
N TYR A 18 -7.05 -9.47 -19.62
CA TYR A 18 -7.27 -10.22 -18.39
C TYR A 18 -6.51 -9.62 -17.21
N LEU A 19 -5.24 -9.26 -17.43
CA LEU A 19 -4.42 -8.67 -16.39
C LEU A 19 -4.91 -7.27 -15.98
N SER A 20 -5.31 -6.43 -16.94
CA SER A 20 -5.88 -5.12 -16.66
C SER A 20 -7.17 -5.21 -15.84
N ASP A 21 -8.09 -6.11 -16.22
CA ASP A 21 -9.34 -6.33 -15.48
C ASP A 21 -9.08 -6.90 -14.07
N TYR A 22 -8.14 -7.84 -13.95
CA TYR A 22 -7.73 -8.40 -12.67
C TYR A 22 -7.13 -7.34 -11.74
N LEU A 23 -6.23 -6.49 -12.24
CA LEU A 23 -5.61 -5.42 -11.47
C LEU A 23 -6.65 -4.36 -11.05
N ARG A 24 -7.61 -4.02 -11.92
CA ARG A 24 -8.69 -3.09 -11.57
C ARG A 24 -9.58 -3.64 -10.47
N LYS A 25 -9.95 -4.93 -10.54
CA LYS A 25 -10.72 -5.61 -9.49
C LYS A 25 -9.94 -5.70 -8.18
N ALA A 26 -8.64 -5.97 -8.25
CA ALA A 26 -7.76 -6.00 -7.08
C ALA A 26 -7.67 -4.62 -6.43
N LEU A 27 -7.55 -3.54 -7.21
CA LEU A 27 -7.52 -2.16 -6.71
C LEU A 27 -8.80 -1.80 -5.95
N VAL A 28 -9.97 -2.07 -6.54
CA VAL A 28 -11.26 -1.85 -5.87
C VAL A 28 -11.36 -2.63 -4.56
N CYS A 29 -10.85 -3.87 -4.53
CA CYS A 29 -10.83 -4.66 -3.30
C CYS A 29 -9.88 -4.07 -2.25
N ILE A 30 -8.72 -3.54 -2.65
CA ILE A 30 -7.76 -2.88 -1.74
C ILE A 30 -8.39 -1.61 -1.16
N ASP A 31 -9.00 -0.77 -2.00
CA ASP A 31 -9.65 0.47 -1.56
C ASP A 31 -10.83 0.19 -0.59
N SER A 32 -11.51 -0.94 -0.78
CA SER A 32 -12.62 -1.38 0.08
C SER A 32 -12.19 -2.21 1.29
N ALA A 33 -10.90 -2.55 1.43
CA ALA A 33 -10.42 -3.47 2.46
C ALA A 33 -10.26 -2.82 3.84
N GLU A 34 -10.28 -1.48 3.95
CA GLU A 34 -9.92 -0.75 5.18
C GLU A 34 -8.62 -1.32 5.79
N ASP A 35 -8.68 -1.96 6.97
CA ASP A 35 -7.53 -2.56 7.65
C ASP A 35 -7.31 -4.06 7.32
N GLN A 36 -8.06 -4.66 6.39
CA GLN A 36 -7.89 -6.07 6.06
C GLN A 36 -6.55 -6.34 5.35
N PRO A 37 -5.78 -7.36 5.79
CA PRO A 37 -4.51 -7.69 5.17
C PRO A 37 -4.70 -8.23 3.75
N VAL A 38 -3.91 -7.70 2.81
CA VAL A 38 -3.89 -8.17 1.43
C VAL A 38 -3.28 -9.58 1.36
N PRO A 39 -3.89 -10.55 0.65
CA PRO A 39 -3.36 -11.90 0.53
C PRO A 39 -1.97 -11.94 -0.11
N LYS A 40 -0.99 -12.60 0.54
CA LYS A 40 0.37 -12.78 -0.01
C LYS A 40 0.39 -13.40 -1.43
N PRO A 41 -0.45 -14.39 -1.78
CA PRO A 41 -0.51 -14.91 -3.14
C PRO A 41 -0.91 -13.87 -4.19
N LEU A 42 -1.84 -12.97 -3.85
CA LEU A 42 -2.29 -11.88 -4.72
C LEU A 42 -1.14 -10.92 -5.04
N VAL A 43 -0.40 -10.50 -4.01
CA VAL A 43 0.76 -9.60 -4.16
C VAL A 43 1.85 -10.25 -5.02
N LYS A 44 2.15 -11.54 -4.82
CA LYS A 44 3.13 -12.28 -5.64
C LYS A 44 2.72 -12.35 -7.11
N THR A 45 1.44 -12.62 -7.39
CA THR A 45 0.91 -12.66 -8.76
C THR A 45 0.96 -11.28 -9.42
N MET A 46 0.63 -10.20 -8.70
CA MET A 46 0.73 -8.83 -9.23
C MET A 46 2.17 -8.46 -9.59
N ILE A 47 3.13 -8.77 -8.70
CA ILE A 47 4.55 -8.53 -8.95
C ILE A 47 5.03 -9.32 -10.18
N ALA A 48 4.75 -10.63 -10.23
CA ALA A 48 5.17 -11.47 -11.35
C ALA A 48 4.57 -10.98 -12.69
N ALA A 49 3.30 -10.63 -12.70
CA ALA A 49 2.62 -10.14 -13.91
C ALA A 49 3.19 -8.78 -14.38
N MET A 50 3.45 -7.85 -13.46
CA MET A 50 4.11 -6.58 -13.79
C MET A 50 5.54 -6.78 -14.27
N SER A 51 6.30 -7.71 -13.68
CA SER A 51 7.65 -8.05 -14.16
C SER A 51 7.64 -8.61 -15.59
N VAL A 52 6.68 -9.47 -15.94
CA VAL A 52 6.52 -10.00 -17.31
C VAL A 52 6.16 -8.88 -18.29
N LEU A 53 5.29 -7.95 -17.90
CA LEU A 53 4.92 -6.77 -18.69
C LEU A 53 6.14 -5.88 -18.97
N ILE A 54 6.90 -5.53 -17.93
CA ILE A 54 8.12 -4.73 -18.05
C ILE A 54 9.14 -5.42 -18.96
N ALA A 55 9.35 -6.74 -18.79
CA ALA A 55 10.27 -7.51 -19.61
C ALA A 55 9.82 -7.54 -21.09
N LYS A 56 8.54 -7.71 -21.38
CA LYS A 56 8.02 -7.67 -22.76
C LYS A 56 8.21 -6.28 -23.39
N PHE A 57 7.98 -5.20 -22.66
CA PHE A 57 8.22 -3.83 -23.14
C PHE A 57 9.70 -3.52 -23.38
N GLN A 58 10.60 -4.06 -22.58
CA GLN A 58 12.05 -3.91 -22.79
C GLN A 58 12.55 -4.62 -24.06
N ASN A 59 11.86 -5.67 -24.51
CA ASN A 59 12.25 -6.48 -25.68
C ASN A 59 11.51 -6.08 -26.98
N THR A 60 10.50 -5.20 -26.92
CA THR A 60 9.81 -4.67 -28.10
C THR A 60 9.40 -3.22 -27.82
N PRO A 61 10.24 -2.23 -28.18
CA PRO A 61 9.98 -0.84 -27.80
C PRO A 61 8.93 -0.22 -28.72
N ASP A 62 7.68 -0.27 -28.30
CA ASP A 62 6.69 0.71 -28.74
C ASP A 62 6.81 1.95 -27.83
N VAL A 63 7.32 3.04 -28.40
CA VAL A 63 7.86 4.19 -27.67
C VAL A 63 6.80 4.96 -26.87
N SER A 64 5.54 4.97 -27.33
CA SER A 64 4.44 5.62 -26.59
C SER A 64 4.14 4.86 -25.29
N ASN A 65 4.12 3.53 -25.35
CA ASN A 65 3.81 2.67 -24.21
C ASN A 65 4.91 2.72 -23.14
N VAL A 66 6.17 2.95 -23.55
CA VAL A 66 7.31 3.16 -22.63
C VAL A 66 7.18 4.48 -21.85
N ILE A 67 6.68 5.55 -22.49
CA ILE A 67 6.49 6.86 -21.82
C ILE A 67 5.37 6.76 -20.78
N ASP A 68 4.23 6.18 -21.15
CA ASP A 68 3.10 6.02 -20.23
C ASP A 68 3.48 5.14 -19.04
N LEU A 69 4.17 4.02 -19.27
CA LEU A 69 4.66 3.15 -18.19
C LEU A 69 5.62 3.90 -17.25
N LYS A 70 6.54 4.69 -17.78
CA LYS A 70 7.49 5.47 -16.98
C LYS A 70 6.77 6.53 -16.12
N ILE A 71 5.71 7.14 -16.64
CA ILE A 71 4.88 8.08 -15.87
C ILE A 71 4.14 7.31 -14.76
N THR A 72 3.52 6.17 -15.08
CA THR A 72 2.81 5.34 -14.10
C THR A 72 3.74 4.86 -12.98
N VAL A 73 4.94 4.37 -13.32
CA VAL A 73 5.95 3.93 -12.32
C VAL A 73 6.37 5.07 -11.41
N LYS A 74 6.61 6.27 -11.97
CA LYS A 74 6.96 7.46 -11.17
C LYS A 74 5.82 7.86 -10.23
N THR A 75 4.58 7.82 -10.70
CA THR A 75 3.41 8.11 -9.86
C THR A 75 3.27 7.10 -8.72
N VAL A 76 3.38 5.79 -9.02
CA VAL A 76 3.32 4.73 -8.00
C VAL A 76 4.43 4.90 -6.96
N GLN A 77 5.67 5.18 -7.40
CA GLN A 77 6.78 5.43 -6.49
C GLN A 77 6.53 6.65 -5.59
N SER A 78 6.02 7.75 -6.16
CA SER A 78 5.67 8.96 -5.41
C SER A 78 4.61 8.67 -4.34
N THR A 79 3.52 7.98 -4.73
CA THR A 79 2.46 7.58 -3.81
C THR A 79 2.97 6.68 -2.69
N ALA A 80 3.84 5.71 -3.00
CA ALA A 80 4.45 4.82 -2.00
C ALA A 80 5.29 5.59 -0.98
N MET A 81 6.09 6.57 -1.43
CA MET A 81 6.87 7.43 -0.54
C MET A 81 5.97 8.26 0.39
N THR A 82 4.89 8.85 -0.14
CA THR A 82 3.93 9.60 0.67
C THR A 82 3.24 8.72 1.71
N ILE A 83 2.82 7.50 1.35
CA ILE A 83 2.21 6.54 2.30
C ILE A 83 3.20 6.18 3.41
N GLN A 84 4.47 5.95 3.06
CA GLN A 84 5.51 5.64 4.05
C GLN A 84 5.73 6.82 5.02
N GLN A 85 5.78 8.05 4.50
CA GLN A 85 5.90 9.26 5.32
C GLN A 85 4.69 9.42 6.25
N ASN A 86 3.47 9.27 5.74
CA ASN A 86 2.26 9.36 6.54
C ASN A 86 2.21 8.29 7.64
N THR A 87 2.65 7.06 7.34
CA THR A 87 2.76 5.98 8.33
C THR A 87 3.74 6.33 9.44
N ALA A 88 4.90 6.88 9.09
CA ALA A 88 5.89 7.32 10.08
C ALA A 88 5.36 8.48 10.95
N ILE A 89 4.66 9.45 10.35
CA ILE A 89 4.02 10.55 11.09
C ILE A 89 2.97 10.01 12.06
N HIS A 90 2.09 9.12 11.61
CA HIS A 90 1.07 8.51 12.46
C HIS A 90 1.69 7.77 13.66
N GLN A 91 2.78 7.04 13.45
CA GLN A 91 3.51 6.38 14.55
C GLN A 91 4.11 7.37 15.55
N GLN A 92 4.69 8.47 15.06
CA GLN A 92 5.22 9.52 15.94
C GLN A 92 4.11 10.21 16.75
N VAL A 93 2.98 10.54 16.10
CA VAL A 93 1.82 11.14 16.77
C VAL A 93 1.25 10.21 17.85
N ALA A 94 1.12 8.91 17.57
CA ALA A 94 0.67 7.93 18.54
C ALA A 94 1.61 7.85 19.76
N LYS A 95 2.92 7.85 19.52
CA LYS A 95 3.93 7.84 20.58
C LYS A 95 3.86 9.11 21.45
N LEU A 96 3.80 10.29 20.83
CA LEU A 96 3.70 11.56 21.56
C LEU A 96 2.41 11.67 22.36
N SER A 97 1.29 11.14 21.83
CA SER A 97 0.03 11.08 22.56
C SER A 97 0.15 10.20 23.81
N GLN A 98 0.80 9.04 23.69
CA GLN A 98 1.03 8.14 24.83
C GLN A 98 1.93 8.79 25.90
N GLU A 99 3.03 9.43 25.49
CA GLU A 99 3.93 10.15 26.40
C GLU A 99 3.21 11.30 27.12
N SER A 100 2.42 12.10 26.39
CA SER A 100 1.61 13.19 26.97
C SER A 100 0.62 12.67 28.02
N ASN A 101 -0.11 11.60 27.70
CA ASN A 101 -1.05 10.98 28.62
C ASN A 101 -0.37 10.48 29.90
N GLN A 102 0.86 9.94 29.78
CA GLN A 102 1.64 9.51 30.95
C GLN A 102 2.07 10.70 31.82
N VAL A 103 2.56 11.78 31.22
CA VAL A 103 2.94 13.00 31.95
C VAL A 103 1.75 13.60 32.71
N VAL A 104 0.58 13.64 32.09
CA VAL A 104 -0.65 14.14 32.73
C VAL A 104 -1.04 13.26 33.93
N LYS A 105 -0.91 11.93 33.78
CA LYS A 105 -1.20 10.97 34.86
C LYS A 105 -0.24 11.16 36.04
N ASP A 106 1.06 11.24 35.77
CA ASP A 106 2.09 11.42 36.81
C ASP A 106 1.90 12.76 37.55
N ALA A 107 1.55 13.83 36.83
CA ALA A 107 1.26 15.14 37.41
C ALA A 107 -0.02 15.14 38.27
N ALA A 108 -1.02 14.30 37.94
CA ALA A 108 -2.22 14.13 38.76
C ALA A 108 -1.94 13.34 40.04
N GLU A 109 -1.14 12.27 39.94
CA GLU A 109 -0.75 11.44 41.09
C GLU A 109 0.15 12.20 42.08
N SER A 110 1.11 12.97 41.56
CA SER A 110 1.96 13.85 42.37
C SER A 110 1.12 14.88 43.15
N ARG A 111 0.14 15.51 42.49
CA ARG A 111 -0.80 16.44 43.15
C ARG A 111 -1.62 15.78 44.25
N ARG A 112 -2.17 14.57 44.04
CA ARG A 112 -2.91 13.85 45.09
C ARG A 112 -2.02 13.55 46.30
N THR A 113 -0.78 13.17 46.06
CA THR A 113 0.18 12.85 47.13
C THR A 113 0.54 14.09 47.96
N ILE A 114 0.68 15.25 47.32
CA ILE A 114 0.92 16.52 48.02
C ILE A 114 -0.28 16.91 48.88
N VAL A 115 -1.50 16.84 48.32
CA VAL A 115 -2.72 17.19 49.05
C VAL A 115 -2.98 16.26 50.24
N ALA A 116 -2.67 14.97 50.12
CA ALA A 116 -2.86 14.01 51.22
C ALA A 116 -1.87 14.17 52.39
N ARG A 117 -0.82 15.00 52.23
CA ARG A 117 0.20 15.27 53.26
C ARG A 117 0.00 16.61 53.98
N LEU A 118 -0.96 17.41 53.53
CA LEU A 118 -1.39 18.67 54.16
C LEU A 118 -2.57 18.39 55.10
#